data_AF-A0A7C9P6P9-F1
#
_entry.id   AF-A0A7C9P6P9-F1
#
_cell.length_a   1.000
_cell.length_b   1.000
_cell.length_c   1.000
_cell.angle_alpha   90.00
_cell.angle_beta   90.00
_cell.angle_gamma   90.00
#
_symmetry.space_group_name_H-M   'P 1'
#
loop_
_entity.id
_entity.type
_entity.pdbx_description
1 polymer ?
#
loop_
_entity_poly.entity_id
_entity_poly.type
_entity_poly.pdbx_seq_one_letter_code
_entity_poly.pdbx_strand_id
1 'polypeptide(L)'
;MAVKLKQFLALGVVVLTTAALAWAGSEDQPKAKGAPQPVITKAIKGEQCVEPTEFMRRNHMDVLDGHRDKTVIEGIRTKKYSLKECINCHASEKTGSVAAVKDDFCISCHSYASVKIDCFECHSTKPKGSIAMHPLNAETAHLKHKLAANTRTSVSPEEMAGVAQ
;
A
#
# COMPACT_ATOMS: atom_id res chain seq x y z
N MET A 1 21.19 -11.94 77.37
CA MET A 1 21.71 -11.83 75.98
C MET A 1 20.66 -12.11 74.90
N ALA A 2 19.59 -12.89 75.18
CA ALA A 2 18.56 -13.24 74.20
C ALA A 2 17.58 -12.10 73.79
N VAL A 3 17.41 -11.06 74.61
CA VAL A 3 16.45 -9.96 74.34
C VAL A 3 16.97 -8.99 73.26
N LYS A 4 18.28 -8.67 73.27
CA LYS A 4 18.90 -7.80 72.26
C LYS A 4 18.82 -8.39 70.85
N LEU A 5 18.99 -9.71 70.71
CA LEU A 5 18.96 -10.38 69.41
C LEU A 5 17.57 -10.34 68.74
N LYS A 6 16.48 -10.44 69.51
CA LYS A 6 15.11 -10.31 69.00
C LYS A 6 14.77 -8.90 68.52
N GLN A 7 15.30 -7.86 69.17
CA GLN A 7 15.10 -6.46 68.74
C GLN A 7 15.85 -6.13 67.45
N PHE A 8 17.05 -6.67 67.24
CA PHE A 8 17.78 -6.48 65.97
C PHE A 8 17.12 -7.21 64.79
N LEU A 9 16.50 -8.38 65.03
CA LEU A 9 15.74 -9.10 64.02
C LEU A 9 14.45 -8.36 63.63
N ALA A 10 13.74 -7.75 64.58
CA ALA A 10 12.53 -6.99 64.31
C ALA A 10 12.81 -5.69 63.51
N LEU A 11 13.92 -5.01 63.78
CA LEU A 11 14.33 -3.80 63.03
C LEU A 11 14.85 -4.14 61.62
N GLY A 12 15.55 -5.26 61.45
CA GLY A 12 16.05 -5.70 60.14
C GLY A 12 14.93 -6.05 59.15
N VAL A 13 13.82 -6.63 59.63
CA VAL A 13 12.67 -6.99 58.79
C VAL A 13 11.89 -5.74 58.37
N VAL A 14 11.72 -4.75 59.25
CA VAL A 14 11.01 -3.50 58.94
C VAL A 14 11.76 -2.66 57.90
N VAL A 15 13.09 -2.57 57.99
CA VAL A 15 13.93 -1.84 57.01
C VAL A 15 13.94 -2.52 55.64
N LEU A 16 13.89 -3.86 55.57
CA LEU A 16 13.79 -4.55 54.28
C LEU A 16 12.42 -4.35 53.61
N THR A 17 11.33 -4.28 54.38
CA THR A 17 9.99 -4.07 53.81
C THR A 17 9.75 -2.66 53.28
N THR A 18 10.38 -1.64 53.86
CA THR A 18 10.25 -0.25 53.36
C THR A 18 11.10 0.02 52.12
N ALA A 19 12.25 -0.63 51.97
CA ALA A 19 13.08 -0.52 50.77
C ALA A 19 12.40 -1.13 49.52
N ALA A 20 11.63 -2.21 49.67
CA ALA A 20 10.91 -2.83 48.57
C ALA A 20 9.75 -1.97 48.03
N LEU A 21 9.10 -1.17 48.88
CA LEU A 21 8.04 -0.24 48.44
C LEU A 21 8.59 0.99 47.71
N ALA A 22 9.82 1.41 47.97
CA ALA A 22 10.46 2.54 47.28
C ALA A 22 10.81 2.23 45.81
N TRP A 23 11.04 0.94 45.47
CA TRP A 23 11.31 0.54 44.08
C TRP A 23 10.07 0.23 43.24
N ALA A 24 8.90 0.07 43.84
CA ALA A 24 7.65 -0.12 43.08
C ALA A 24 7.13 1.20 42.44
N GLY A 25 7.65 2.36 42.87
CA GLY A 25 7.25 3.68 42.38
C GLY A 25 8.27 4.37 41.46
N SER A 26 9.31 3.67 40.98
CA SER A 26 10.23 4.28 40.01
C SER A 26 9.57 4.31 38.63
N GLU A 27 9.27 5.54 38.18
CA GLU A 27 8.67 5.88 36.89
C GLU A 27 9.61 5.60 35.70
N ASP A 28 10.83 5.16 35.97
CA ASP A 28 11.82 4.69 34.98
C ASP A 28 11.63 3.21 34.64
N GLN A 29 10.41 2.82 34.29
CA GLN A 29 10.22 1.60 33.51
C GLN A 29 10.82 1.85 32.12
N PRO A 30 11.83 1.08 31.67
CA PRO A 30 12.33 1.21 30.32
C PRO A 30 11.15 0.95 29.39
N LYS A 31 10.72 1.96 28.63
CA LYS A 31 9.70 1.81 27.60
C LYS A 31 10.12 0.63 26.74
N ALA A 32 9.40 -0.48 26.87
CA ALA A 32 9.58 -1.63 26.00
C ALA A 32 9.56 -1.09 24.58
N LYS A 33 10.62 -1.37 23.79
CA LYS A 33 10.62 -1.04 22.36
C LYS A 33 9.34 -1.65 21.81
N GLY A 34 8.43 -0.80 21.33
CA GLY A 34 7.10 -1.22 20.90
C GLY A 34 7.18 -2.33 19.83
N ALA A 35 6.06 -2.97 19.57
CA ALA A 35 5.97 -3.96 18.49
C ALA A 35 6.63 -3.43 17.20
N PRO A 36 7.30 -4.30 16.41
CA PRO A 36 7.87 -3.91 15.12
C PRO A 36 6.84 -3.13 14.30
N GLN A 37 7.26 -2.10 13.58
CA GLN A 37 6.37 -1.32 12.73
C GLN A 37 6.80 -1.48 11.27
N PRO A 38 5.86 -1.48 10.31
CA PRO A 38 6.22 -1.46 8.90
C PRO A 38 6.94 -0.15 8.56
N VAL A 39 7.91 -0.25 7.66
CA VAL A 39 8.56 0.92 7.05
C VAL A 39 7.58 1.56 6.07
N ILE A 40 7.18 2.81 6.32
CA ILE A 40 6.31 3.56 5.41
C ILE A 40 7.13 4.64 4.73
N THR A 41 7.50 4.41 3.47
CA THR A 41 8.13 5.44 2.64
C THR A 41 7.08 6.46 2.23
N LYS A 42 7.44 7.75 2.29
CA LYS A 42 6.58 8.82 1.77
C LYS A 42 6.36 8.63 0.28
N ALA A 43 5.17 9.00 -0.18
CA ALA A 43 4.88 9.05 -1.60
C ALA A 43 5.83 10.02 -2.31
N ILE A 44 6.25 9.65 -3.51
CA ILE A 44 7.19 10.40 -4.34
C ILE A 44 6.49 11.50 -5.15
N LYS A 45 5.16 11.42 -5.24
CA LYS A 45 4.29 12.31 -6.01
C LYS A 45 2.95 12.52 -5.30
N GLY A 46 2.31 13.65 -5.61
CA GLY A 46 1.00 14.04 -5.10
C GLY A 46 1.09 15.11 -3.99
N GLU A 47 0.13 16.03 -3.99
CA GLU A 47 0.03 17.12 -3.01
C GLU A 47 -0.78 16.71 -1.77
N GLN A 48 -1.68 15.74 -1.93
CA GLN A 48 -2.59 15.28 -0.89
C GLN A 48 -2.69 13.77 -0.89
N CYS A 49 -2.80 13.20 0.31
CA CYS A 49 -3.13 11.78 0.49
C CYS A 49 -4.57 11.54 0.03
N VAL A 50 -4.85 10.34 -0.49
CA VAL A 50 -6.19 9.96 -0.93
C VAL A 50 -7.23 10.03 0.20
N GLU A 51 -6.79 9.75 1.43
CA GLU A 51 -7.55 9.77 2.68
C GLU A 51 -6.58 9.97 3.87
N PRO A 52 -7.09 10.27 5.09
CA PRO A 52 -6.27 10.30 6.29
C PRO A 52 -5.54 8.96 6.56
N THR A 53 -4.32 9.02 7.10
CA THR A 53 -3.49 7.83 7.36
C THR A 53 -4.19 6.80 8.25
N GLU A 54 -4.88 7.26 9.30
CA GLU A 54 -5.62 6.38 10.21
C GLU A 54 -6.77 5.64 9.53
N PHE A 55 -7.42 6.29 8.55
CA PHE A 55 -8.46 5.67 7.76
C PHE A 55 -7.88 4.60 6.84
N MET A 56 -6.82 4.93 6.08
CA MET A 56 -6.19 3.97 5.17
C MET A 56 -5.63 2.76 5.91
N ARG A 57 -4.98 2.94 7.07
CA ARG A 57 -4.46 1.80 7.85
C ARG A 57 -5.55 0.78 8.21
N ARG A 58 -6.77 1.24 8.47
CA ARG A 58 -7.90 0.40 8.90
C ARG A 58 -8.72 -0.14 7.74
N ASN A 59 -8.87 0.63 6.67
CA ASN A 59 -9.85 0.36 5.61
C ASN A 59 -9.22 0.17 4.21
N HIS A 60 -7.88 0.10 4.09
CA HIS A 60 -7.23 0.05 2.77
C HIS A 60 -7.69 -1.14 1.91
N MET A 61 -7.94 -2.31 2.50
CA MET A 61 -8.42 -3.46 1.73
C MET A 61 -9.87 -3.30 1.29
N ASP A 62 -10.75 -2.78 2.16
CA ASP A 62 -12.16 -2.54 1.80
C ASP A 62 -12.29 -1.56 0.63
N VAL A 63 -11.48 -0.49 0.61
CA VAL A 63 -11.48 0.46 -0.51
C VAL A 63 -10.91 -0.15 -1.79
N LEU A 64 -9.90 -1.03 -1.70
CA LEU A 64 -9.31 -1.71 -2.85
C LEU A 64 -10.26 -2.76 -3.43
N ASP A 65 -10.90 -3.58 -2.59
CA ASP A 65 -11.87 -4.59 -3.02
C ASP A 65 -13.11 -3.93 -3.64
N GLY A 66 -13.64 -2.89 -3.00
CA GLY A 66 -14.75 -2.13 -3.56
C GLY A 66 -14.40 -1.46 -4.89
N HIS A 67 -13.18 -0.97 -5.06
CA HIS A 67 -12.73 -0.41 -6.35
C HIS A 67 -12.49 -1.50 -7.40
N ARG A 68 -11.95 -2.66 -7.00
CA ARG A 68 -11.74 -3.83 -7.87
C ARG A 68 -13.07 -4.30 -8.44
N ASP A 69 -14.07 -4.51 -7.59
CA ASP A 69 -15.36 -5.05 -8.03
C ASP A 69 -16.05 -4.06 -8.98
N LYS A 70 -16.07 -2.77 -8.66
CA LYS A 70 -16.56 -1.73 -9.59
C LYS A 70 -15.83 -1.72 -10.93
N THR A 71 -14.51 -1.88 -10.91
CA THR A 71 -13.70 -1.83 -12.13
C THR A 71 -13.85 -3.08 -13.00
N VAL A 72 -13.81 -4.25 -12.38
CA VAL A 72 -13.72 -5.55 -13.05
C VAL A 72 -15.11 -6.09 -13.39
N ILE A 73 -16.06 -5.99 -12.46
CA ILE A 73 -17.41 -6.55 -12.59
C ILE A 73 -18.33 -5.53 -13.27
N GLU A 74 -18.33 -4.29 -12.79
CA GLU A 74 -19.27 -3.26 -13.28
C GLU A 74 -18.68 -2.40 -14.42
N GLY A 75 -17.37 -2.49 -14.67
CA GLY A 75 -16.68 -1.71 -15.70
C GLY A 75 -16.47 -0.23 -15.36
N ILE A 76 -16.79 0.21 -14.14
CA ILE A 76 -16.68 1.59 -13.67
C ILE A 76 -15.24 1.89 -13.25
N ARG A 77 -14.56 2.78 -13.97
CA ARG A 77 -13.16 3.16 -13.75
C ARG A 77 -13.04 4.58 -13.23
N THR A 78 -12.71 4.73 -11.95
CA THR A 78 -12.46 6.03 -11.31
C THR A 78 -10.99 6.21 -10.97
N LYS A 79 -10.54 7.46 -10.78
CA LYS A 79 -9.16 7.73 -10.34
C LYS A 79 -8.97 7.50 -8.84
N LYS A 80 -9.97 7.85 -8.03
CA LYS A 80 -9.91 7.67 -6.57
C LYS A 80 -9.88 6.17 -6.24
N TYR A 81 -8.93 5.77 -5.40
CA TYR A 81 -8.64 4.37 -5.03
C TYR A 81 -8.18 3.46 -6.17
N SER A 82 -7.78 4.04 -7.32
CA SER A 82 -7.22 3.24 -8.39
C SER A 82 -5.89 2.64 -7.99
N LEU A 83 -5.76 1.32 -8.13
CA LEU A 83 -4.51 0.60 -7.90
C LEU A 83 -3.34 1.20 -8.70
N LYS A 84 -3.61 1.65 -9.94
CA LYS A 84 -2.62 2.32 -10.79
C LYS A 84 -2.11 3.60 -10.16
N GLU A 85 -2.99 4.43 -9.64
CA GLU A 85 -2.60 5.72 -9.04
C GLU A 85 -1.89 5.52 -7.70
N CYS A 86 -2.27 4.51 -6.91
CA CYS A 86 -1.51 4.09 -5.74
C CYS A 86 -0.05 3.76 -6.10
N ILE A 87 0.16 2.94 -7.14
CA ILE A 87 1.50 2.57 -7.61
C ILE A 87 2.28 3.78 -8.12
N ASN A 88 1.63 4.68 -8.87
CA ASN A 88 2.29 5.88 -9.41
C ASN A 88 2.85 6.80 -8.33
N CYS A 89 2.20 6.90 -7.17
CA CYS A 89 2.63 7.75 -6.06
C CYS A 89 3.54 7.02 -5.06
N HIS A 90 3.34 5.72 -4.83
CA HIS A 90 4.03 4.98 -3.76
C HIS A 90 5.17 4.08 -4.23
N ALA A 91 5.42 3.97 -5.54
CA ALA A 91 6.61 3.27 -6.02
C ALA A 91 7.87 3.93 -5.43
N SER A 92 8.74 3.11 -4.86
CA SER A 92 10.00 3.54 -4.26
C SER A 92 10.90 4.22 -5.28
N GLU A 93 11.55 5.33 -4.92
CA GLU A 93 12.54 5.99 -5.79
C GLU A 93 13.74 5.08 -6.08
N LYS A 94 14.05 4.16 -5.15
CA LYS A 94 15.21 3.27 -5.26
C LYS A 94 14.94 2.09 -6.19
N THR A 95 13.77 1.48 -6.10
CA THR A 95 13.44 0.24 -6.84
C THR A 95 12.49 0.48 -8.01
N GLY A 96 11.83 1.63 -8.05
CA GLY A 96 10.74 1.92 -8.97
C GLY A 96 9.51 1.03 -8.75
N SER A 97 9.40 0.37 -7.60
CA SER A 97 8.37 -0.63 -7.31
C SER A 97 7.72 -0.41 -5.95
N VAL A 98 6.51 -0.92 -5.79
CA VAL A 98 5.82 -0.97 -4.49
C VAL A 98 6.04 -2.28 -3.72
N ALA A 99 6.68 -3.28 -4.34
CA ALA A 99 6.80 -4.62 -3.77
C ALA A 99 8.05 -5.41 -4.22
N ALA A 100 9.13 -4.75 -4.66
CA ALA A 100 10.34 -5.45 -5.11
C ALA A 100 11.24 -5.86 -3.94
N VAL A 101 11.31 -5.03 -2.89
CA VAL A 101 12.08 -5.32 -1.66
C VAL A 101 11.22 -5.04 -0.43
N LYS A 102 11.54 -5.70 0.71
CA LYS A 102 10.76 -5.66 1.96
C LYS A 102 10.36 -4.27 2.48
N ASP A 103 11.13 -3.23 2.15
CA ASP A 103 10.90 -1.86 2.62
C ASP A 103 10.07 -1.03 1.62
N ASP A 104 9.69 -1.59 0.47
CA ASP A 104 8.79 -0.93 -0.47
C ASP A 104 7.36 -0.87 0.11
N PHE A 105 6.63 0.18 -0.24
CA PHE A 105 5.40 0.61 0.44
C PHE A 105 4.36 -0.50 0.68
N CYS A 106 3.99 -1.27 -0.35
CA CYS A 106 2.97 -2.31 -0.20
C CYS A 106 3.53 -3.49 0.60
N ILE A 107 4.68 -4.03 0.20
CA ILE A 107 5.20 -5.26 0.80
C ILE A 107 5.65 -5.08 2.25
N SER A 108 6.01 -3.87 2.67
CA SER A 108 6.36 -3.57 4.06
C SER A 108 5.20 -3.87 5.03
N CYS A 109 4.00 -3.35 4.75
CA CYS A 109 2.81 -3.65 5.56
C CYS A 109 2.37 -5.10 5.41
N HIS A 110 2.43 -5.66 4.20
CA HIS A 110 1.99 -7.03 3.96
C HIS A 110 2.92 -8.06 4.62
N SER A 111 4.23 -7.80 4.66
CA SER A 111 5.19 -8.60 5.42
C SER A 111 4.94 -8.49 6.92
N TYR A 112 4.69 -7.26 7.41
CA TYR A 112 4.39 -7.03 8.82
C TYR A 112 3.11 -7.75 9.27
N ALA A 113 2.05 -7.69 8.47
CA ALA A 113 0.76 -8.34 8.75
C ALA A 113 0.73 -9.82 8.34
N SER A 114 1.83 -10.37 7.80
CA SER A 114 1.92 -11.76 7.32
C SER A 114 0.84 -12.13 6.29
N VAL A 115 0.50 -11.20 5.39
CA VAL A 115 -0.48 -11.38 4.33
C VAL A 115 0.20 -11.37 2.95
N LYS A 116 -0.17 -12.30 2.08
CA LYS A 116 0.37 -12.36 0.71
C LYS A 116 -0.35 -11.36 -0.19
N ILE A 117 0.41 -10.67 -1.06
CA ILE A 117 -0.17 -9.87 -2.14
C ILE A 117 -0.31 -10.76 -3.38
N ASP A 118 -1.53 -11.09 -3.77
CA ASP A 118 -1.83 -11.90 -4.95
C ASP A 118 -2.03 -11.05 -6.22
N CYS A 119 -2.41 -9.78 -6.06
CA CYS A 119 -2.69 -8.86 -7.16
C CYS A 119 -1.50 -8.79 -8.16
N PHE A 120 -0.28 -8.82 -7.64
CA PHE A 120 0.95 -8.65 -8.41
C PHE A 120 1.47 -9.94 -9.06
N GLU A 121 0.77 -11.07 -8.91
CA GLU A 121 1.06 -12.26 -9.73
C GLU A 121 0.75 -11.99 -11.21
N CYS A 122 -0.19 -11.09 -11.49
CA CYS A 122 -0.54 -10.65 -12.85
C CYS A 122 -0.37 -9.13 -13.06
N HIS A 123 -0.51 -8.29 -12.02
CA HIS A 123 -0.38 -6.84 -12.15
C HIS A 123 1.06 -6.35 -11.95
N SER A 124 1.42 -5.26 -12.65
CA SER A 124 2.72 -4.61 -12.51
C SER A 124 2.88 -3.98 -11.12
N THR A 125 4.00 -4.24 -10.45
CA THR A 125 4.40 -3.55 -9.22
C THR A 125 5.06 -2.19 -9.49
N LYS A 126 5.33 -1.88 -10.75
CA LYS A 126 5.99 -0.64 -11.18
C LYS A 126 4.99 0.29 -11.88
N PRO A 127 5.15 1.62 -11.77
CA PRO A 127 4.36 2.57 -12.53
C PRO A 127 4.46 2.24 -14.02
N LYS A 128 3.32 2.00 -14.67
CA LYS A 128 3.27 2.05 -16.12
C LYS A 128 3.16 3.52 -16.47
N GLY A 129 4.17 4.06 -17.17
CA GLY A 129 4.11 5.39 -17.75
C GLY A 129 2.82 5.57 -18.54
N SER A 130 2.46 6.81 -18.89
CA SER A 130 1.43 7.03 -19.91
C SER A 130 1.75 6.10 -21.06
N ILE A 131 0.80 5.23 -21.43
CA ILE A 131 0.90 4.53 -22.69
C ILE A 131 0.92 5.68 -23.69
N ALA A 132 2.10 6.03 -24.18
CA ALA A 132 2.20 6.76 -25.42
C ALA A 132 1.52 5.83 -26.42
N MET A 133 0.24 6.11 -26.69
CA MET A 133 -0.44 5.51 -27.81
C MET A 133 0.45 5.86 -28.99
N HIS A 134 1.16 4.87 -29.53
CA HIS A 134 1.86 5.08 -30.79
C HIS A 134 0.82 5.66 -31.75
N PRO A 135 1.17 6.72 -32.52
CA PRO A 135 0.22 7.32 -33.44
C PRO A 135 -0.36 6.20 -34.31
N LEU A 136 -1.69 6.10 -34.35
CA LEU A 136 -2.40 5.23 -35.28
C LEU A 136 -2.24 5.84 -36.66
N ASN A 137 -1.07 5.66 -37.26
CA ASN A 137 -0.80 6.03 -38.64
C ASN A 137 -0.77 4.76 -39.49
N ALA A 138 -0.91 4.92 -40.81
CA ALA A 138 -0.94 3.80 -41.73
C ALA A 138 0.34 2.94 -41.66
N GLU A 139 1.45 3.51 -41.20
CA GLU A 139 2.76 2.85 -41.10
C GLU A 139 2.83 1.87 -39.93
N THR A 140 2.17 2.18 -38.81
CA THR A 140 2.11 1.35 -37.59
C THR A 140 0.88 0.46 -37.50
N ALA A 141 -0.06 0.58 -38.44
CA ALA A 141 -1.28 -0.24 -38.47
C ALA A 141 -0.99 -1.74 -38.63
N HIS A 142 -1.77 -2.59 -37.95
CA HIS A 142 -1.77 -4.03 -38.14
C HIS A 142 -2.01 -4.38 -39.63
N LEU A 143 -1.38 -5.47 -40.11
CA LEU A 143 -1.37 -5.88 -41.52
C LEU A 143 -2.77 -5.90 -42.17
N LYS A 144 -3.81 -6.34 -41.43
CA LYS A 144 -5.20 -6.34 -41.90
C LYS A 144 -5.73 -4.93 -42.22
N HIS A 145 -5.36 -3.93 -41.42
CA HIS A 145 -5.71 -2.53 -41.66
C HIS A 145 -4.88 -1.91 -42.79
N LYS A 146 -3.61 -2.31 -42.95
CA LYS A 146 -2.79 -1.89 -44.11
C LYS A 146 -3.38 -2.38 -45.43
N LEU A 147 -3.85 -3.63 -45.47
CA LEU A 147 -4.51 -4.21 -46.64
C LEU A 147 -5.83 -3.48 -46.95
N ALA A 148 -6.65 -3.20 -45.92
CA ALA A 148 -7.88 -2.43 -46.08
C ALA A 148 -7.64 -1.00 -46.59
N ALA A 149 -6.65 -0.29 -46.04
CA ALA A 149 -6.29 1.07 -46.47
C ALA A 149 -5.71 1.14 -47.90
N ASN A 150 -5.05 0.07 -48.36
CA ASN A 150 -4.56 -0.04 -49.73
C ASN A 150 -5.66 -0.44 -50.74
N THR A 151 -6.81 -0.89 -50.25
CA THR A 151 -7.95 -1.20 -51.12
C THR A 151 -8.63 0.13 -51.45
N ARG A 152 -8.48 0.61 -52.69
CA ARG A 152 -9.10 1.86 -53.18
C ARG A 152 -10.61 1.72 -53.39
N THR A 153 -11.33 1.25 -52.39
CA THR A 153 -12.80 1.25 -52.41
C THR A 153 -13.25 2.43 -51.57
N SER A 154 -13.65 3.51 -52.24
CA SER A 154 -14.31 4.62 -51.57
C SER A 154 -15.71 4.16 -51.16
N VAL A 155 -15.99 4.14 -49.86
CA VAL A 155 -17.34 3.93 -49.34
C VAL A 155 -18.15 5.20 -49.61
N SER A 156 -19.29 5.07 -50.30
CA SER A 156 -20.16 6.23 -50.58
C SER A 156 -20.81 6.74 -49.29
N PRO A 157 -21.13 8.04 -49.18
CA PRO A 157 -21.94 8.56 -48.08
C PRO A 157 -23.26 7.77 -47.87
N GLU A 158 -23.86 7.26 -48.94
CA GLU A 158 -25.04 6.39 -48.87
C GLU A 158 -24.78 5.03 -48.20
N GLU A 159 -23.62 4.41 -48.41
CA GLU A 159 -23.25 3.15 -47.73
C GLU A 159 -23.03 3.38 -46.23
N MET A 160 -22.44 4.52 -45.86
CA MET A 160 -22.23 4.89 -44.45
C MET A 160 -23.56 5.15 -43.72
N ALA A 161 -24.58 5.65 -44.42
CA ALA A 161 -25.91 5.89 -43.86
C ALA A 161 -26.74 4.61 -43.67
N GLY A 162 -26.44 3.54 -44.41
CA GLY A 162 -27.15 2.25 -44.32
C GLY A 162 -26.74 1.37 -43.12
N VAL A 163 -25.60 1.64 -42.50
CA VAL A 163 -25.06 0.82 -41.38
C VAL A 163 -25.60 1.28 -40.01
N ALA A 164 -26.21 2.46 -39.93
CA ALA A 164 -26.73 3.04 -38.70
C ALA A 164 -28.23 2.76 -38.45
N GLN A 165 -28.82 1.80 -39.17
CA GLN A 165 -30.19 1.33 -38.95
C GLN A 165 -30.22 -0.07 -38.35
#